data_AF-A0A924NVK8-F1
#
_entry.id   AF-A0A924NVK8-F1
#
_cell.length_a   1.000
_cell.length_b   1.000
_cell.length_c   1.000
_cell.angle_alpha   90.00
_cell.angle_beta   90.00
_cell.angle_gamma   90.00
#
_symmetry.space_group_name_H-M   'P 1'
#
loop_
_entity.id
_entity.type
_entity.pdbx_description
1 polymer ?
#
loop_
_entity_poly.entity_id
_entity_poly.type
_entity_poly.pdbx_seq_one_letter_code
_entity_poly.pdbx_strand_id
1 'polypeptide(L)' 'MRRKIPSLQALASFDAAARHQSYTRAAQELALTQSAISRQIG' A
#
# COMPACT_ATOMS: atom_id res chain seq x y z
N MET A 1 21.04 13.61 6.29
CA MET A 1 19.96 12.62 6.48
C MET A 1 18.98 12.72 5.32
N ARG A 2 18.82 11.69 4.49
CA ARG A 2 17.81 11.68 3.42
C ARG A 2 16.44 11.52 4.08
N ARG A 3 15.55 12.52 3.98
CA ARG A 3 14.15 12.38 4.42
C ARG A 3 13.55 11.18 3.69
N LYS A 4 13.13 10.15 4.45
CA LYS A 4 12.32 9.05 3.92
C LYS A 4 10.92 9.60 3.68
N ILE A 5 10.72 10.21 2.51
CA ILE A 5 9.39 10.59 2.05
C ILE A 5 8.80 9.31 1.42
N PRO A 6 7.69 8.79 1.95
CA PRO A 6 7.02 7.64 1.34
C PRO A 6 6.60 7.98 -0.09
N SER A 7 6.69 7.00 -0.99
CA SER A 7 6.23 7.18 -2.36
C SER A 7 4.71 7.37 -2.39
N LEU A 8 4.19 7.96 -3.46
CA LEU A 8 2.73 8.05 -3.68
C LEU A 8 2.07 6.67 -3.65
N GLN A 9 2.78 5.63 -4.11
CA GLN A 9 2.29 4.26 -4.05
C GLN A 9 2.19 3.74 -2.62
N ALA A 10 3.15 4.04 -1.75
CA ALA A 10 3.07 3.67 -0.33
C ALA A 10 1.87 4.34 0.36
N LEU A 11 1.60 5.61 0.04
CA LEU A 11 0.44 6.33 0.55
C LEU A 11 -0.88 5.74 0.03
N ALA A 12 -0.98 5.45 -1.26
CA ALA A 12 -2.17 4.85 -1.86
C ALA A 12 -2.45 3.44 -1.31
N SER A 13 -1.41 2.61 -1.19
CA SER A 13 -1.53 1.26 -0.61
C SER A 13 -1.93 1.29 0.85
N PHE A 14 -1.41 2.24 1.63
CA PHE A 14 -1.81 2.45 3.02
C PHE A 14 -3.28 2.87 3.14
N ASP A 15 -3.74 3.85 2.35
CA ASP A 15 -5.13 4.30 2.35
C ASP A 15 -6.11 3.18 1.97
N ALA A 16 -5.83 2.45 0.87
CA ALA A 16 -6.66 1.33 0.43
C ALA A 16 -6.68 0.21 1.48
N ALA A 17 -5.54 -0.13 2.09
CA ALA A 17 -5.47 -1.12 3.15
C ALA A 17 -6.25 -0.69 4.41
N ALA A 18 -6.23 0.59 4.76
CA ALA A 18 -6.98 1.13 5.88
C ALA A 18 -8.49 1.11 5.61
N ARG A 19 -8.94 1.51 4.42
CA ARG A 19 -10.36 1.48 4.01
C ARG A 19 -10.95 0.07 3.99
N HIS A 20 -10.18 -0.90 3.51
CA HIS A 20 -10.65 -2.29 3.40
C HIS A 20 -10.34 -3.17 4.62
N GLN A 21 -9.48 -2.69 5.52
CA GLN A 21 -8.89 -3.48 6.61
C GLN A 21 -8.30 -4.82 6.14
N SER A 22 -7.82 -4.87 4.88
CA SER A 22 -7.37 -6.09 4.23
C SER A 22 -6.42 -5.78 3.09
N TYR A 23 -5.19 -6.33 3.15
CA TYR A 23 -4.21 -6.21 2.07
C TYR A 23 -4.65 -6.91 0.79
N THR A 24 -5.42 -7.98 0.88
CA THR A 24 -5.93 -8.70 -0.31
C THR A 24 -6.96 -7.84 -1.06
N ARG A 25 -7.88 -7.19 -0.35
CA ARG A 25 -8.88 -6.30 -0.98
C ARG A 25 -8.25 -5.01 -1.50
N ALA A 26 -7.29 -4.43 -0.78
CA ALA A 26 -6.51 -3.28 -1.25
C ALA A 26 -5.73 -3.61 -2.53
N ALA A 27 -5.15 -4.81 -2.61
CA ALA A 27 -4.46 -5.28 -3.81
C ALA A 27 -5.42 -5.42 -5.01
N GLN A 28 -6.63 -5.91 -4.78
CA GLN A 28 -7.67 -5.99 -5.81
C GLN A 28 -8.08 -4.60 -6.31
N GLU A 29 -8.27 -3.62 -5.42
CA GLU A 29 -8.60 -2.24 -5.80
C GLU A 29 -7.50 -1.59 -6.64
N LEU A 30 -6.24 -1.77 -6.26
CA LEU A 30 -5.10 -1.14 -6.91
C LEU A 30 -4.53 -1.94 -8.09
N ALA A 31 -5.17 -3.06 -8.47
CA ALA A 31 -4.67 -4.01 -9.48
C ALA A 31 -3.21 -4.46 -9.22
N LEU A 32 -2.89 -4.72 -7.94
CA LEU A 32 -1.59 -5.18 -7.46
C LEU A 32 -1.70 -6.58 -6.86
N THR A 33 -0.56 -7.19 -6.56
CA THR A 33 -0.52 -8.39 -5.73
C THR A 33 -0.55 -8.01 -4.25
N GLN A 34 -1.08 -8.90 -3.40
CA GLN A 34 -1.05 -8.70 -1.94
C GLN A 34 0.39 -8.53 -1.42
N SER A 35 1.37 -9.20 -2.03
CA SER A 35 2.80 -9.05 -1.71
C SER A 35 3.36 -7.67 -2.07
N ALA A 36 2.89 -7.04 -3.14
CA ALA A 36 3.30 -5.68 -3.51
C ALA A 36 2.78 -4.65 -2.50
N ILE A 37 1.52 -4.79 -2.05
CA ILE A 37 0.94 -3.95 -0.99
C ILE A 37 1.75 -4.07 0.30
N SER A 38 2.06 -5.31 0.72
CA SER A 38 2.86 -5.57 1.93
C SER A 38 4.22 -4.87 1.88
N ARG A 39 4.91 -4.92 0.72
CA ARG A 39 6.22 -4.28 0.51
C ARG A 39 6.18 -2.76 0.42
N GLN A 40 5.04 -2.18 0.04
CA GLN A 40 4.88 -0.72 -0.05
C GLN A 40 4.52 -0.09 1.30
N ILE A 41 3.87 -0.85 2.19
CA ILE A 41 3.46 -0.39 3.53
C ILE A 41 4.55 -0.68 4.58
N GLY A 42 5.22 -1.84 4.48
CA GLY A 42 6.36 -2.19 5.34
C GLY A 42 7.63 -1.45 4.98
#